data_AF-A0AAD6QQY8-F1
#
_entry.id   AF-A0AAD6QQY8-F1
#
_cell.length_a   1.000
_cell.length_b   1.000
_cell.length_c   1.000
_cell.angle_alpha   90.00
_cell.angle_beta   90.00
_cell.angle_gamma   90.00
#
_symmetry.space_group_name_H-M   'P 1'
#
loop_
_entity.id
_entity.type
_entity.pdbx_description
1 polymer ?
#
loop_
_entity_poly.entity_id
_entity_poly.type
_entity_poly.pdbx_seq_one_letter_code
_entity_poly.pdbx_strand_id
1 'polypeptide(L)'
;MAVLHTHAIAGSHGGILTGLFAKPNLNRLFFGDSAHYIGLFYGFDDKSRIFRSGVRQMGVQFAGIMFVVFVNVLTTTIICLSIQMVVPLRMSDEDTEIGGGDASSW
;
A
#
# COMPACT_ATOMS: atom_id res chain seq x y z
N MET A 1 11.49 -3.92 10.34
CA MET A 1 11.69 -3.81 8.88
C MET A 1 10.95 -4.86 8.05
N ALA A 2 10.46 -5.97 8.62
CA ALA A 2 9.71 -6.98 7.86
C ALA A 2 8.36 -6.48 7.33
N VAL A 3 7.50 -5.90 8.18
CA VAL A 3 6.11 -5.54 7.81
C VAL A 3 6.04 -4.47 6.71
N LEU A 4 6.84 -3.40 6.81
CA LEU A 4 6.86 -2.34 5.79
C LEU A 4 7.31 -2.88 4.42
N HIS A 5 8.32 -3.75 4.39
CA HIS A 5 8.81 -4.32 3.14
C HIS A 5 7.82 -5.32 2.53
N THR A 6 7.28 -6.25 3.34
CA THR A 6 6.41 -7.32 2.84
C THR A 6 4.96 -6.88 2.61
N HIS A 7 4.52 -5.76 3.19
CA HIS A 7 3.15 -5.27 3.03
C HIS A 7 3.10 -3.97 2.25
N ALA A 8 3.73 -2.89 2.75
CA ALA A 8 3.59 -1.57 2.14
C ALA A 8 4.31 -1.49 0.78
N ILE A 9 5.56 -1.95 0.72
CA ILE A 9 6.34 -1.93 -0.52
C ILE A 9 5.79 -2.97 -1.50
N ALA A 10 5.59 -4.22 -1.06
CA ALA A 10 5.01 -5.26 -1.92
C ALA A 10 3.60 -4.92 -2.42
N GLY A 11 2.76 -4.34 -1.57
CA GLY A 11 1.42 -3.89 -1.93
C GLY A 11 1.43 -2.76 -2.95
N SER A 12 2.31 -1.77 -2.77
CA SER A 12 2.50 -0.69 -3.75
C SER A 12 3.00 -1.23 -5.09
N HIS A 13 3.95 -2.16 -5.06
CA HIS A 13 4.44 -2.86 -6.24
C HIS A 13 3.29 -3.61 -6.95
N GLY A 14 2.47 -4.37 -6.22
CA GLY A 14 1.31 -5.07 -6.76
C GLY A 14 0.27 -4.12 -7.39
N GLY A 15 0.07 -2.95 -6.79
CA GLY A 15 -0.78 -1.89 -7.33
C GLY A 15 -0.27 -1.37 -8.67
N ILE A 16 1.03 -1.07 -8.77
CA ILE A 16 1.69 -0.62 -10.00
C ILE A 16 1.59 -1.69 -11.09
N LEU A 17 1.90 -2.96 -10.76
CA LEU A 17 1.79 -4.07 -11.72
C LEU A 17 0.36 -4.27 -12.20
N THR A 18 -0.63 -4.10 -11.34
CA THR A 18 -2.05 -4.13 -11.75
C THR A 18 -2.38 -3.00 -12.72
N GLY A 19 -1.80 -1.80 -12.51
CA GLY A 19 -1.93 -0.68 -13.44
C GLY A 19 -1.36 -0.99 -14.84
N LEU A 20 -0.26 -1.74 -14.90
CA LEU A 20 0.42 -2.09 -16.15
C LEU A 20 -0.22 -3.30 -16.84
N PHE A 21 -0.54 -4.35 -16.08
CA PHE A 21 -0.85 -5.70 -16.56
C PHE A 21 -2.29 -6.16 -16.31
N ALA A 22 -3.22 -5.28 -15.96
CA ALA A 22 -4.64 -5.62 -15.86
C ALA A 22 -5.18 -6.17 -17.21
N LYS A 23 -5.38 -7.49 -17.29
CA LYS A 23 -5.73 -8.17 -18.54
C LYS A 23 -7.24 -8.02 -18.84
N PRO A 24 -7.63 -7.43 -19.98
CA PRO A 24 -9.03 -7.10 -20.27
C PRO A 24 -9.94 -8.34 -20.30
N ASN A 25 -9.48 -9.45 -20.89
CA ASN A 25 -10.27 -10.68 -20.97
C ASN A 25 -10.58 -11.29 -19.60
N LEU A 26 -9.68 -11.16 -18.63
CA LEU A 26 -9.90 -11.65 -17.27
C LEU A 26 -10.82 -10.70 -16.51
N ASN A 27 -10.58 -9.39 -16.62
CA ASN A 27 -11.41 -8.39 -15.95
C ASN A 27 -12.86 -8.42 -16.45
N ARG A 28 -13.09 -8.75 -17.72
CA ARG A 28 -14.44 -8.92 -18.27
C ARG A 28 -15.25 -10.03 -17.57
N LEU A 29 -14.59 -11.09 -17.09
CA LEU A 29 -15.27 -12.17 -16.36
C LEU A 29 -15.86 -11.69 -15.04
N PHE A 30 -15.26 -10.68 -14.41
CA PHE A 30 -15.65 -10.18 -13.09
C PHE A 30 -16.43 -8.85 -13.15
N PHE A 31 -16.13 -8.00 -14.13
CA PHE A 31 -16.64 -6.63 -14.22
C PHE A 31 -17.49 -6.37 -15.48
N GLY A 32 -17.79 -7.42 -16.27
CA GLY A 32 -18.55 -7.31 -17.52
C GLY A 32 -17.78 -6.61 -18.65
N ASP A 33 -18.47 -6.23 -19.72
CA ASP A 33 -17.86 -5.69 -20.96
C ASP A 33 -17.33 -4.24 -20.83
N SER A 34 -17.10 -3.78 -19.60
CA SER A 34 -16.60 -2.43 -19.32
C SER A 34 -15.11 -2.31 -19.62
N ALA A 35 -14.74 -1.36 -20.49
CA ALA A 35 -13.34 -1.06 -20.82
C ALA A 35 -12.60 -0.28 -19.71
N HIS A 36 -13.16 -0.15 -18.51
CA HIS A 36 -12.54 0.62 -17.43
C HIS A 36 -11.27 0.00 -16.85
N TYR A 37 -11.21 -1.33 -16.76
CA TYR A 37 -10.15 -2.04 -16.06
C TYR A 37 -9.21 -2.68 -17.07
N ILE A 38 -8.39 -1.86 -17.74
CA ILE A 38 -7.42 -2.33 -18.74
C ILE A 38 -6.05 -1.81 -18.34
N GLY A 39 -5.05 -2.69 -18.31
CA GLY A 39 -3.67 -2.31 -18.00
C GLY A 39 -3.05 -1.50 -19.12
N LEU A 40 -2.15 -0.57 -18.76
CA LEU A 40 -1.52 0.34 -19.71
C LEU A 40 -0.89 -0.37 -20.91
N PHE A 41 -0.25 -1.54 -20.69
CA PHE A 41 0.45 -2.25 -21.75
C PHE A 41 -0.49 -2.87 -22.79
N TYR A 42 -1.74 -3.15 -22.43
CA TYR A 42 -2.75 -3.65 -23.36
C TYR A 42 -3.44 -2.53 -24.17
N GLY A 43 -3.13 -1.26 -23.87
CA GLY A 43 -3.64 -0.11 -24.61
C GLY A 43 -2.74 0.36 -25.75
N PHE A 44 -1.58 -0.27 -25.97
CA PHE A 44 -0.64 0.14 -27.02
C PHE A 44 -0.97 -0.42 -28.42
N ASP A 45 -1.58 -1.59 -28.52
CA ASP A 45 -1.83 -2.28 -29.80
C ASP A 45 -3.15 -1.89 -30.50
N ASP A 46 -4.09 -1.23 -29.82
CA ASP A 46 -5.42 -1.00 -30.38
C ASP A 46 -6.06 0.30 -29.87
N LYS A 47 -6.68 1.05 -30.80
CA LYS A 47 -7.49 2.29 -30.71
C LYS A 47 -7.27 3.23 -29.50
N SER A 48 -7.14 4.54 -29.77
CA SER A 48 -7.06 5.68 -28.82
C SER A 48 -7.94 5.61 -27.54
N ARG A 49 -9.06 4.89 -27.57
CA ARG A 49 -9.95 4.67 -26.41
C ARG A 49 -9.36 3.69 -25.38
N ILE A 50 -8.67 2.64 -25.81
CA ILE A 50 -8.09 1.61 -24.92
C ILE A 50 -6.85 2.18 -24.22
N PHE A 51 -6.00 2.91 -24.96
CA PHE A 51 -4.87 3.64 -24.37
C PHE A 51 -5.29 4.60 -23.23
N ARG A 52 -6.34 5.40 -23.45
CA ARG A 52 -6.89 6.29 -22.39
C ARG A 52 -7.37 5.53 -21.17
N SER A 53 -7.91 4.33 -21.36
CA SER A 53 -8.37 3.48 -20.26
C SER A 53 -7.18 2.91 -19.48
N GLY A 54 -6.10 2.53 -20.16
CA GLY A 54 -4.83 2.13 -19.56
C GLY A 54 -4.15 3.23 -18.74
N VAL A 55 -4.09 4.45 -19.29
CA VAL A 55 -3.56 5.62 -18.56
C VAL A 55 -4.40 5.92 -17.33
N ARG A 56 -5.72 5.85 -17.45
CA ARG A 56 -6.62 6.00 -16.31
C ARG A 56 -6.42 4.91 -15.27
N GLN A 57 -6.23 3.66 -15.68
CA GLN A 57 -5.98 2.53 -14.77
C GLN A 57 -4.68 2.75 -13.96
N MET A 58 -3.62 3.27 -14.59
CA MET A 58 -2.42 3.68 -13.86
C MET A 58 -2.69 4.82 -12.88
N GLY A 59 -3.44 5.84 -13.31
CA GLY A 59 -3.79 6.98 -12.47
C GLY A 59 -4.57 6.59 -11.22
N VAL A 60 -5.57 5.71 -11.34
CA VAL A 60 -6.36 5.26 -10.18
C VAL A 60 -5.53 4.41 -9.21
N GLN A 61 -4.57 3.61 -9.70
CA GLN A 61 -3.68 2.83 -8.84
C GLN A 61 -2.74 3.75 -8.04
N PHE A 62 -2.15 4.76 -8.67
CA PHE A 62 -1.34 5.75 -7.95
C PHE A 62 -2.17 6.54 -6.94
N ALA A 63 -3.37 7.00 -7.33
CA ALA A 63 -4.27 7.70 -6.42
C ALA A 63 -4.63 6.81 -5.20
N GLY A 64 -4.92 5.53 -5.43
CA GLY A 64 -5.20 4.55 -4.38
C GLY A 64 -4.02 4.33 -3.44
N ILE A 65 -2.81 4.13 -3.96
CA ILE A 65 -1.59 3.98 -3.16
C ILE A 65 -1.37 5.22 -2.29
N MET A 66 -1.40 6.41 -2.88
CA MET A 66 -1.19 7.66 -2.15
C MET A 66 -2.25 7.88 -1.08
N PHE A 67 -3.52 7.59 -1.39
CA PHE A 67 -4.62 7.69 -0.43
C PHE A 67 -4.40 6.77 0.78
N VAL A 68 -4.12 5.49 0.54
CA VAL A 68 -3.93 4.52 1.63
C VAL A 68 -2.71 4.88 2.46
N VAL A 69 -1.58 5.24 1.84
CA VAL A 69 -0.36 5.66 2.56
C VAL A 69 -0.65 6.88 3.43
N PHE A 70 -1.29 7.90 2.87
CA PHE A 70 -1.59 9.14 3.58
C PHE A 70 -2.49 8.90 4.79
N VAL A 71 -3.60 8.18 4.61
CA VAL A 71 -4.53 7.86 5.71
C VAL A 71 -3.84 7.03 6.78
N ASN A 72 -3.03 6.02 6.39
CA ASN A 72 -2.34 5.18 7.37
C ASN A 72 -1.31 5.99 8.17
N VAL A 73 -0.47 6.79 7.51
CA VAL A 73 0.55 7.59 8.19
C VAL A 73 -0.13 8.60 9.11
N LEU A 74 -1.08 9.40 8.60
CA LEU A 74 -1.74 10.42 9.41
C LEU A 74 -2.49 9.82 10.59
N THR A 75 -3.35 8.84 10.36
CA THR A 75 -4.18 8.27 11.42
C THR A 75 -3.33 7.53 12.45
N THR A 76 -2.33 6.75 12.02
CA THR A 76 -1.44 6.05 12.95
C THR A 76 -0.62 7.04 13.77
N THR A 77 -0.07 8.09 13.16
CA THR A 77 0.66 9.13 13.88
C THR A 77 -0.23 9.84 14.90
N ILE A 78 -1.44 10.24 14.51
CA ILE A 78 -2.40 10.88 15.43
C ILE A 78 -2.70 9.96 16.63
N ILE A 79 -2.98 8.68 16.38
CA ILE A 79 -3.29 7.71 17.43
C ILE A 79 -2.09 7.52 18.36
N CYS A 80 -0.90 7.25 17.81
CA CYS A 80 0.31 7.02 18.59
C CYS A 80 0.66 8.24 19.47
N LEU A 81 0.60 9.45 18.90
CA LEU A 81 0.86 10.68 19.66
C LEU A 81 -0.22 10.93 20.72
N SER A 82 -1.49 10.67 20.41
CA SER A 82 -2.59 10.87 21.35
C SER A 82 -2.46 9.97 22.57
N ILE A 83 -2.14 8.69 22.36
CA ILE A 83 -1.96 7.74 23.46
C ILE A 83 -0.68 8.06 24.24
N GLN A 84 0.39 8.49 23.57
CA GLN A 84 1.67 8.84 24.21
C GLN A 84 1.53 9.98 25.24
N MET A 85 0.54 10.86 25.07
CA MET A 85 0.24 11.91 26.05
C MET A 85 -0.25 11.37 27.40
N VAL A 86 -0.80 10.15 27.44
CA VAL A 86 -1.36 9.54 28.66
C VAL A 86 -0.46 8.44 29.21
N VAL A 87 0.07 7.58 28.32
CA VAL A 87 0.89 6.42 28.70
C VAL A 87 2.07 6.30 27.72
N PRO A 88 3.30 6.05 28.18
CA PRO A 88 4.42 5.80 27.27
C PRO A 88 4.19 4.49 26.49
N LEU A 89 3.98 4.58 25.16
CA LEU A 89 3.80 3.40 24.29
C LEU A 89 5.06 2.56 24.14
N ARG A 90 6.23 3.17 24.34
CA ARG A 90 7.54 2.53 24.25
C ARG A 90 8.28 2.85 25.53
N MET A 91 8.86 1.82 26.13
CA MET A 91 9.79 1.93 27.26
C MET A 91 11.00 2.80 26.86
N SER A 92 11.60 3.51 27.80
CA SER A 92 12.85 4.23 27.50
C SER A 92 13.93 3.23 27.07
N ASP A 93 14.90 3.67 26.27
CA ASP A 93 15.95 2.76 25.80
C ASP A 93 16.80 2.25 26.98
N GLU A 94 16.98 3.04 28.05
CA GLU A 94 17.65 2.67 29.31
C GLU A 94 16.89 1.55 30.05
N ASP A 95 15.57 1.71 30.18
CA ASP A 95 14.71 0.71 30.81
C ASP A 95 14.56 -0.57 29.95
N THR A 96 14.72 -0.43 28.63
CA THR A 96 14.73 -1.57 27.68
C THR A 96 16.00 -2.40 27.83
N GLU A 97 17.12 -1.77 28.19
CA GLU A 97 18.41 -2.44 28.44
C GLU A 97 18.39 -3.21 29.78
N ILE A 98 17.78 -2.63 30.83
CA ILE A 98 17.61 -3.29 32.14
C ILE A 98 16.54 -4.39 32.09
N GLY A 99 15.49 -4.24 31.29
CA GLY A 99 14.46 -5.27 31.09
C GLY A 99 14.90 -6.41 30.16
N GLY A 100 16.09 -6.29 29.55
CA GLY A 100 16.64 -7.16 28.51
C GLY A 100 17.38 -8.39 29.05
N GLY A 101 16.80 -9.13 29.99
CA GLY A 101 17.24 -10.50 30.30
C GLY A 101 18.65 -10.66 30.89
N ASP A 102 19.10 -9.76 31.79
CA ASP A 102 20.14 -10.07 32.77
C ASP A 102 19.54 -10.74 34.01
N ALA A 103 18.87 -11.89 33.79
CA ALA A 103 18.51 -12.83 34.85
C ALA A 103 19.75 -13.58 35.41
N SER A 104 20.85 -12.87 35.65
CA SER A 104 22.10 -13.42 36.22
C SER A 104 22.41 -12.88 37.62
N SER A 105 21.45 -12.24 38.29
CA SER A 105 21.61 -11.72 39.65
C SER A 105 20.68 -12.33 40.72
N TRP A 106 20.00 -13.45 40.42
CA TRP A 106 19.39 -14.34 41.42
C TRP A 106 19.61 -15.81 41.07
#